data_AF-A0A1E7IPU2-F1
#
_entry.id   AF-A0A1E7IPU2-F1
#
_cell.length_a   1.000
_cell.length_b   1.000
_cell.length_c   1.000
_cell.angle_alpha   90.00
_cell.angle_beta   90.00
_cell.angle_gamma   90.00
#
_symmetry.space_group_name_H-M   'P 1'
#
loop_
_entity.id
_entity.type
_entity.pdbx_description
1 polymer ?
#
loop_
_entity_poly.entity_id
_entity_poly.type
_entity_poly.pdbx_seq_one_letter_code
_entity_poly.pdbx_strand_id
1 'polypeptide(L)'
;MFMKKNVINILIALFFVSLFFTDLLAADNRSDEIESFISMLNSDLQVERIRAAKLITRSGLTDQKLFDLIQNKLLAGYQENTGSSKHMDEMSWFCKALASSGNHAYIDTLRKIANTASSSKLRKYAKQSIGLVEKYHMDNKIISSTENLEKGMSLEAAQVKNMLTSDKLYLQKDAAKMLVRKEVTDPSLYALVNEELKKRFMMHGA
;
A
#
# COMPACT_ATOMS: atom_id res chain seq x y z
N MET A 1 -29.56 60.32 -11.95
CA MET A 1 -28.09 60.16 -11.99
C MET A 1 -27.69 59.15 -10.92
N PHE A 2 -27.95 57.87 -11.19
CA PHE A 2 -27.95 56.78 -10.21
C PHE A 2 -26.91 55.72 -10.62
N MET A 3 -26.22 55.18 -9.62
CA MET A 3 -25.53 53.88 -9.61
C MET A 3 -24.37 53.69 -10.61
N LYS A 4 -23.15 54.06 -10.21
CA LYS A 4 -21.91 53.56 -10.88
C LYS A 4 -20.73 53.21 -9.97
N LYS A 5 -20.88 53.26 -8.63
CA LYS A 5 -19.76 52.99 -7.70
C LYS A 5 -19.78 51.63 -6.98
N ASN A 6 -20.84 50.83 -7.14
CA ASN A 6 -20.96 49.56 -6.41
C ASN A 6 -20.65 48.31 -7.26
N VAL A 7 -20.36 48.47 -8.55
CA VAL A 7 -20.03 47.34 -9.45
C VAL A 7 -18.52 47.02 -9.41
N ILE A 8 -17.67 48.01 -9.09
CA ILE A 8 -16.21 47.86 -9.13
C ILE A 8 -15.67 47.05 -7.94
N ASN A 9 -16.31 47.11 -6.76
CA ASN A 9 -15.88 46.31 -5.59
C ASN A 9 -16.41 44.87 -5.58
N ILE A 10 -17.34 44.51 -6.46
CA ILE A 10 -17.85 43.13 -6.58
C ILE A 10 -16.99 42.31 -7.56
N LEU A 11 -16.29 42.97 -8.49
CA LEU A 11 -15.40 42.30 -9.45
C LEU A 11 -14.03 41.90 -8.88
N ILE A 12 -13.61 42.46 -7.74
CA ILE A 12 -12.33 42.11 -7.09
C ILE A 12 -12.50 40.97 -6.06
N ALA A 13 -13.72 40.79 -5.50
CA ALA A 13 -14.01 39.70 -4.57
C ALA A 13 -14.25 38.33 -5.26
N LEU A 14 -14.50 38.31 -6.57
CA LEU A 14 -14.70 37.07 -7.34
C LEU A 14 -13.42 36.50 -7.95
N PHE A 15 -12.29 37.20 -7.84
CA PHE A 15 -10.99 36.71 -8.34
C PHE A 15 -10.13 36.04 -7.26
N PHE A 16 -10.53 36.11 -5.97
CA PHE A 16 -9.77 35.54 -4.85
C PHE A 16 -10.30 34.18 -4.35
N VAL A 17 -11.40 33.66 -4.90
CA VAL A 17 -11.94 32.34 -4.55
C VAL A 17 -11.55 31.25 -5.55
N SER A 18 -10.96 31.62 -6.71
CA SER A 18 -10.63 30.67 -7.78
C SER A 18 -9.19 30.14 -7.76
N LEU A 19 -8.42 30.33 -6.69
CA LEU A 19 -7.01 29.87 -6.60
C LEU A 19 -6.73 28.89 -5.44
N PHE A 20 -7.76 28.31 -4.82
CA PHE A 20 -7.59 27.26 -3.80
C PHE A 20 -8.24 25.92 -4.16
N PHE A 21 -8.44 25.63 -5.46
CA PHE A 21 -9.00 24.35 -5.90
C PHE A 21 -8.22 23.68 -7.04
N THR A 22 -6.90 23.88 -7.09
CA THR A 22 -6.03 23.18 -8.07
C THR A 22 -5.13 22.11 -7.48
N ASP A 23 -5.29 21.72 -6.20
CA ASP A 23 -4.55 20.59 -5.63
C ASP A 23 -5.38 19.31 -5.48
N LEU A 24 -6.61 19.26 -6.02
CA LEU A 24 -7.46 18.06 -5.95
C LEU A 24 -7.31 17.13 -7.17
N LEU A 25 -6.36 17.38 -8.08
CA LEU A 25 -6.15 16.59 -9.30
C LEU A 25 -4.76 15.95 -9.37
N ALA A 26 -4.35 15.32 -8.27
CA ALA A 26 -3.25 14.34 -8.27
C ALA A 26 -3.50 13.18 -7.30
N ALA A 27 -4.78 12.83 -7.06
CA ALA A 27 -5.11 11.50 -6.59
C ALA A 27 -4.85 10.53 -7.76
N ASP A 28 -3.58 10.13 -7.86
CA ASP A 28 -3.06 8.95 -8.54
C ASP A 28 -4.11 7.83 -8.52
N ASN A 29 -4.87 7.70 -9.61
CA ASN A 29 -6.04 6.84 -9.62
C ASN A 29 -5.61 5.39 -9.79
N ARG A 30 -5.06 4.81 -8.72
CA ARG A 30 -4.78 3.38 -8.54
C ARG A 30 -6.07 2.54 -8.52
N SER A 31 -7.20 3.07 -8.99
CA SER A 31 -8.48 2.37 -9.04
C SER A 31 -8.36 1.04 -9.75
N ASP A 32 -7.62 0.98 -10.85
CA ASP A 32 -7.55 -0.24 -11.65
C ASP A 32 -6.81 -1.35 -10.91
N GLU A 33 -5.72 -1.00 -10.21
CA GLU A 33 -4.98 -1.91 -9.34
C GLU A 33 -5.85 -2.35 -8.14
N ILE A 34 -6.55 -1.41 -7.50
CA ILE A 34 -7.45 -1.67 -6.37
C ILE A 34 -8.58 -2.61 -6.79
N GLU A 35 -9.25 -2.33 -7.90
CA GLU A 35 -10.36 -3.15 -8.42
C GLU A 35 -9.86 -4.53 -8.87
N SER A 36 -8.65 -4.63 -9.43
CA SER A 36 -8.01 -5.91 -9.71
C SER A 36 -7.79 -6.73 -8.43
N PHE A 37 -7.28 -6.12 -7.36
CA PHE A 37 -7.12 -6.81 -6.08
C PHE A 37 -8.46 -7.19 -5.43
N ILE A 38 -9.48 -6.33 -5.53
CA ILE A 38 -10.84 -6.66 -5.07
C ILE A 38 -11.37 -7.89 -5.81
N SER A 39 -11.20 -7.93 -7.14
CA SER A 39 -11.59 -9.08 -7.97
C SER A 39 -10.87 -10.37 -7.52
N MET A 40 -9.54 -10.31 -7.35
CA MET A 40 -8.77 -11.46 -6.88
C MET A 40 -9.18 -11.92 -5.47
N LEU A 41 -9.44 -10.99 -4.54
CA LEU A 41 -9.93 -11.29 -3.19
C LEU A 41 -11.33 -11.91 -3.18
N ASN A 42 -12.15 -11.66 -4.21
CA ASN A 42 -13.47 -12.22 -4.38
C ASN A 42 -13.50 -13.52 -5.20
N SER A 43 -12.36 -13.98 -5.71
CA SER A 43 -12.26 -15.25 -6.42
C SER A 43 -12.68 -16.44 -5.54
N ASP A 44 -13.37 -17.41 -6.15
CA ASP A 44 -13.66 -18.70 -5.52
C ASP A 44 -12.37 -19.50 -5.23
N LEU A 45 -11.31 -19.22 -5.98
CA LEU A 45 -10.03 -19.89 -5.84
C LEU A 45 -9.23 -19.30 -4.66
N GLN A 46 -9.09 -20.09 -3.59
CA GLN A 46 -8.29 -19.71 -2.41
C GLN A 46 -6.85 -19.30 -2.76
N VAL A 47 -6.25 -19.93 -3.78
CA VAL A 47 -4.89 -19.58 -4.24
C VAL A 47 -4.81 -18.15 -4.77
N GLU A 48 -5.85 -17.66 -5.45
CA GLU A 48 -5.91 -16.28 -5.96
C GLU A 48 -6.10 -15.28 -4.83
N ARG A 49 -6.94 -15.61 -3.84
CA ARG A 49 -7.12 -14.75 -2.65
C ARG A 49 -5.83 -14.61 -1.82
N ILE A 50 -5.11 -15.72 -1.62
CA ILE A 50 -3.77 -15.72 -0.98
C ILE A 50 -2.78 -14.88 -1.80
N ARG A 51 -2.79 -15.04 -3.13
CA ARG A 51 -1.92 -14.27 -4.03
C ARG A 51 -2.21 -12.78 -3.91
N ALA A 52 -3.48 -12.38 -3.93
CA ALA A 52 -3.90 -10.99 -3.75
C ALA A 52 -3.36 -10.41 -2.44
N ALA A 53 -3.57 -11.10 -1.31
CA ALA A 53 -3.08 -10.67 -0.01
C ALA A 53 -1.55 -10.47 0.03
N LYS A 54 -0.79 -11.35 -0.65
CA LYS A 54 0.68 -11.24 -0.77
C LYS A 54 1.14 -10.05 -1.60
N LEU A 55 0.38 -9.68 -2.64
CA LEU A 55 0.66 -8.54 -3.50
C LEU A 55 0.31 -7.23 -2.79
N ILE A 56 -0.89 -7.16 -2.19
CA ILE A 56 -1.35 -6.02 -1.38
C ILE A 56 -0.37 -5.68 -0.27
N THR A 57 0.20 -6.69 0.39
CA THR A 57 1.22 -6.50 1.45
C THR A 57 2.45 -5.69 0.99
N ARG A 58 2.70 -5.59 -0.32
CA ARG A 58 3.87 -4.93 -0.92
C ARG A 58 3.51 -3.69 -1.74
N SER A 59 2.23 -3.41 -1.96
CA SER A 59 1.80 -2.39 -2.93
C SER A 59 1.86 -0.96 -2.37
N GLY A 60 2.00 -0.80 -1.05
CA GLY A 60 1.91 0.52 -0.40
C GLY A 60 0.51 1.15 -0.49
N LEU A 61 -0.52 0.36 -0.79
CA LEU A 61 -1.91 0.84 -0.85
C LEU A 61 -2.43 1.19 0.54
N THR A 62 -3.31 2.19 0.59
CA THR A 62 -4.01 2.62 1.81
C THR A 62 -5.52 2.76 1.62
N ASP A 63 -6.06 2.27 0.49
CA ASP A 63 -7.48 2.41 0.16
C ASP A 63 -8.39 1.69 1.16
N GLN A 64 -9.30 2.44 1.78
CA GLN A 64 -10.14 1.93 2.85
C GLN A 64 -11.06 0.80 2.38
N LYS A 65 -11.67 0.91 1.19
CA LYS A 65 -12.60 -0.09 0.67
C LYS A 65 -11.91 -1.45 0.50
N LEU A 66 -10.68 -1.46 -0.03
CA LEU A 66 -9.86 -2.66 -0.16
C LEU A 66 -9.56 -3.31 1.20
N PHE A 67 -9.14 -2.54 2.19
CA PHE A 67 -8.78 -3.10 3.50
C PHE A 67 -9.99 -3.49 4.34
N ASP A 68 -11.13 -2.80 4.20
CA ASP A 68 -12.40 -3.20 4.81
C ASP A 68 -12.87 -4.56 4.24
N LEU A 69 -12.67 -4.82 2.94
CA LEU A 69 -12.94 -6.13 2.34
C LEU A 69 -12.08 -7.23 2.97
N ILE A 70 -10.78 -6.98 3.16
CA ILE A 70 -9.86 -7.92 3.82
C ILE A 70 -10.29 -8.15 5.28
N GLN A 71 -10.63 -7.09 6.00
CA GLN A 71 -11.13 -7.16 7.37
C GLN A 71 -12.38 -8.05 7.46
N ASN A 72 -13.35 -7.84 6.56
CA ASN A 72 -14.59 -8.61 6.52
C ASN A 72 -14.36 -10.09 6.25
N LYS A 73 -13.53 -10.42 5.25
CA LYS A 73 -13.17 -11.83 4.94
C LYS A 73 -12.42 -12.49 6.10
N LEU A 74 -11.51 -11.75 6.74
CA LEU A 74 -10.78 -12.22 7.91
C LEU A 74 -11.73 -12.48 9.09
N LEU A 75 -12.65 -11.56 9.38
CA LEU A 75 -13.65 -11.71 10.45
C LEU A 75 -14.64 -12.85 10.19
N ALA A 76 -14.96 -13.14 8.93
CA ALA A 76 -15.80 -14.28 8.58
C ALA A 76 -15.07 -15.62 8.80
N GLY A 77 -13.78 -15.71 8.43
CA GLY A 77 -13.06 -16.99 8.39
C GLY A 77 -12.20 -17.34 9.62
N TYR A 78 -11.84 -16.39 10.48
CA TYR A 78 -10.80 -16.61 11.51
C TYR A 78 -11.16 -17.62 12.61
N GLN A 79 -12.45 -17.91 12.81
CA GLN A 79 -12.92 -18.91 13.78
C GLN A 79 -13.10 -20.29 13.19
N GLU A 80 -13.06 -20.42 11.86
CA GLU A 80 -13.29 -21.71 11.23
C GLU A 80 -12.13 -22.67 11.56
N ASN A 81 -12.49 -23.79 12.18
CA ASN A 81 -11.57 -24.88 12.46
C ASN A 81 -11.68 -25.96 11.39
N THR A 82 -11.26 -25.62 10.17
CA THR A 82 -11.38 -26.52 9.01
C THR A 82 -10.32 -27.64 8.98
N GLY A 83 -9.31 -27.59 9.87
CA GLY A 83 -8.12 -28.43 9.77
C GLY A 83 -7.27 -28.19 8.51
N SER A 84 -7.67 -27.26 7.63
CA SER A 84 -7.01 -26.99 6.37
C SER A 84 -5.81 -26.06 6.57
N SER A 85 -4.62 -26.56 6.24
CA SER A 85 -3.39 -25.75 6.22
C SER A 85 -3.52 -24.54 5.28
N LYS A 86 -4.25 -24.67 4.16
CA LYS A 86 -4.44 -23.58 3.20
C LYS A 86 -5.35 -22.48 3.75
N HIS A 87 -6.42 -22.84 4.48
CA HIS A 87 -7.27 -21.85 5.17
C HIS A 87 -6.47 -21.06 6.21
N MET A 88 -5.64 -21.76 6.98
CA MET A 88 -4.76 -21.11 7.95
C MET A 88 -3.73 -20.20 7.28
N ASP A 89 -3.18 -20.58 6.12
CA ASP A 89 -2.29 -19.72 5.34
C ASP A 89 -3.03 -18.46 4.85
N GLU A 90 -4.24 -18.63 4.30
CA GLU A 90 -5.08 -17.51 3.85
C GLU A 90 -5.37 -16.50 4.96
N MET A 91 -5.89 -16.94 6.10
CA MET A 91 -6.20 -16.04 7.22
C MET A 91 -4.93 -15.38 7.78
N SER A 92 -3.80 -16.07 7.75
CA SER A 92 -2.51 -15.51 8.16
C SER A 92 -2.05 -14.40 7.21
N TRP A 93 -2.22 -14.59 5.90
CA TRP A 93 -1.93 -13.56 4.89
C TRP A 93 -2.91 -12.40 4.97
N PHE A 94 -4.19 -12.62 5.26
CA PHE A 94 -5.14 -11.54 5.50
C PHE A 94 -4.80 -10.72 6.73
N CYS A 95 -4.31 -11.31 7.83
CA CYS A 95 -3.80 -10.54 8.97
C CYS A 95 -2.67 -9.58 8.54
N LYS A 96 -1.72 -10.10 7.76
CA LYS A 96 -0.58 -9.31 7.29
C LYS A 96 -0.98 -8.24 6.28
N ALA A 97 -1.86 -8.57 5.35
CA ALA A 97 -2.40 -7.63 4.37
C ALA A 97 -3.19 -6.52 5.09
N LEU A 98 -4.03 -6.84 6.07
CA LEU A 98 -4.75 -5.84 6.85
C LEU A 98 -3.80 -4.87 7.56
N ALA A 99 -2.74 -5.39 8.19
CA ALA A 99 -1.70 -4.55 8.79
C ALA A 99 -0.93 -3.69 7.77
N SER A 100 -0.80 -4.16 6.53
CA SER A 100 -0.10 -3.43 5.46
C SER A 100 -0.78 -2.14 5.02
N SER A 101 -2.03 -1.92 5.40
CA SER A 101 -2.68 -0.61 5.25
C SER A 101 -1.97 0.51 6.02
N GLY A 102 -1.24 0.17 7.09
CA GLY A 102 -0.74 1.17 8.04
C GLY A 102 -1.84 1.91 8.81
N ASN A 103 -3.09 1.47 8.70
CA ASN A 103 -4.22 2.11 9.37
C ASN A 103 -4.42 1.52 10.76
N HIS A 104 -4.25 2.37 11.78
CA HIS A 104 -4.36 1.99 13.18
C HIS A 104 -5.78 1.53 13.58
N ALA A 105 -6.81 1.92 12.82
CA ALA A 105 -8.18 1.48 13.05
C ALA A 105 -8.35 -0.05 12.98
N TYR A 106 -7.48 -0.75 12.24
CA TYR A 106 -7.55 -2.21 12.12
C TYR A 106 -6.83 -2.97 13.24
N ILE A 107 -6.10 -2.28 14.13
CA ILE A 107 -5.40 -2.91 15.26
C ILE A 107 -6.38 -3.67 16.15
N ASP A 108 -7.58 -3.15 16.39
CA ASP A 108 -8.57 -3.80 17.25
C ASP A 108 -9.10 -5.10 16.66
N THR A 109 -9.23 -5.17 15.34
CA THR A 109 -9.58 -6.42 14.64
C THR A 109 -8.46 -7.45 14.80
N LEU A 110 -7.21 -7.04 14.57
CA LEU A 110 -6.07 -7.93 14.75
C LEU A 110 -5.93 -8.38 16.21
N ARG A 111 -6.21 -7.50 17.18
CA ARG A 111 -6.19 -7.81 18.62
C ARG A 111 -7.30 -8.80 18.99
N LYS A 112 -8.51 -8.63 18.45
CA LYS A 112 -9.60 -9.60 18.61
C LYS A 112 -9.14 -10.98 18.16
N ILE A 113 -8.62 -11.10 16.94
CA ILE A 113 -8.15 -12.38 16.38
C ILE A 113 -6.99 -12.96 17.20
N ALA A 114 -6.03 -12.12 17.61
CA ALA A 114 -4.91 -12.52 18.45
C ALA A 114 -5.33 -13.15 19.78
N ASN A 115 -6.48 -12.75 20.31
CA ASN A 115 -7.00 -13.20 21.60
C ASN A 115 -8.00 -14.35 21.47
N THR A 116 -8.85 -14.34 20.43
CA THR A 116 -10.03 -15.22 20.36
C THR A 116 -9.96 -16.27 19.27
N ALA A 117 -9.03 -16.20 18.31
CA ALA A 117 -8.96 -17.20 17.24
C ALA A 117 -8.67 -18.60 17.82
N SER A 118 -9.42 -19.60 17.36
CA SER A 118 -9.25 -21.00 17.79
C SER A 118 -7.84 -21.53 17.48
N SER A 119 -7.28 -21.15 16.33
CA SER A 119 -5.93 -21.55 15.89
C SER A 119 -4.82 -20.75 16.59
N SER A 120 -3.92 -21.46 17.27
CA SER A 120 -2.71 -20.85 17.89
C SER A 120 -1.79 -20.19 16.87
N LYS A 121 -1.69 -20.79 15.68
CA LYS A 121 -0.93 -20.25 14.55
C LYS A 121 -1.52 -18.91 14.10
N LEU A 122 -2.84 -18.83 13.94
CA LEU A 122 -3.50 -17.58 13.54
C LEU A 122 -3.37 -16.49 14.62
N ARG A 123 -3.52 -16.84 15.90
CA ARG A 123 -3.25 -15.91 17.02
C ARG A 123 -1.84 -15.31 16.94
N LYS A 124 -0.83 -16.14 16.62
CA LYS A 124 0.56 -15.68 16.44
C LYS A 124 0.70 -14.69 15.28
N TYR A 125 0.13 -14.98 14.11
CA TYR A 125 0.22 -14.08 12.96
C TYR A 125 -0.51 -12.75 13.19
N ALA A 126 -1.66 -12.77 13.87
CA ALA A 126 -2.36 -11.55 14.25
C ALA A 126 -1.49 -10.68 15.19
N LYS A 127 -0.86 -11.26 16.21
CA LYS A 127 0.08 -10.55 17.11
C LYS A 127 1.26 -9.94 16.35
N GLN A 128 1.87 -10.71 15.44
CA GLN A 128 2.95 -10.19 14.59
C GLN A 128 2.48 -9.04 13.72
N SER A 129 1.28 -9.14 13.15
CA SER A 129 0.71 -8.13 12.26
C SER A 129 0.44 -6.81 13.00
N ILE A 130 -0.02 -6.85 14.26
CA ILE A 130 -0.16 -5.65 15.12
C ILE A 130 1.18 -4.89 15.18
N GLY A 131 2.28 -5.60 15.44
CA GLY A 131 3.62 -4.98 15.54
C GLY A 131 4.16 -4.44 14.22
N LEU A 132 3.50 -4.72 13.08
CA LEU A 132 3.89 -4.22 11.76
C LEU A 132 3.10 -3.00 11.31
N VAL A 133 1.96 -2.67 11.95
CA VAL A 133 1.06 -1.58 11.49
C VAL A 133 1.80 -0.26 11.38
N GLU A 134 2.50 0.17 12.44
CA GLU A 134 3.25 1.43 12.42
C GLU A 134 4.37 1.43 11.38
N LYS A 135 5.06 0.30 11.23
CA LYS A 135 6.08 0.16 10.19
C LYS A 135 5.49 0.35 8.80
N TYR A 136 4.34 -0.27 8.51
CA TYR A 136 3.63 -0.08 7.25
C TYR A 136 3.11 1.33 7.05
N HIS A 137 2.64 1.99 8.12
CA HIS A 137 2.25 3.41 8.06
C HIS A 137 3.40 4.29 7.55
N MET A 138 4.62 4.04 8.03
CA MET A 138 5.82 4.77 7.60
C MET A 138 6.29 4.35 6.20
N ASP A 139 6.31 3.06 5.91
CA ASP A 139 6.74 2.53 4.61
C ASP A 139 5.81 2.97 3.47
N ASN A 140 4.49 3.00 3.70
CA ASN A 140 3.52 3.36 2.67
C ASN A 140 3.75 4.80 2.19
N LYS A 141 4.15 5.73 3.06
CA LYS A 141 4.52 7.11 2.68
C LYS A 141 5.71 7.16 1.71
N ILE A 142 6.65 6.23 1.85
CA ILE A 142 7.80 6.12 0.95
C ILE A 142 7.35 5.49 -0.36
N ILE A 143 6.63 4.37 -0.29
CA ILE A 143 6.23 3.59 -1.47
C ILE A 143 5.32 4.43 -2.36
N SER A 144 4.28 5.08 -1.81
CA SER A 144 3.27 5.81 -2.56
C SER A 144 3.66 7.24 -2.98
N SER A 145 4.88 7.68 -2.66
CA SER A 145 5.33 9.03 -3.07
C SER A 145 5.40 9.17 -4.59
N THR A 146 4.84 10.25 -5.12
CA THR A 146 4.89 10.58 -6.55
C THR A 146 6.06 11.50 -6.92
N GLU A 147 6.91 11.86 -5.95
CA GLU A 147 8.05 12.77 -6.15
C GLU A 147 9.03 12.29 -7.23
N ASN A 148 9.26 10.98 -7.31
CA ASN A 148 10.21 10.37 -8.25
C ASN A 148 9.55 9.87 -9.55
N LEU A 149 8.29 10.22 -9.81
CA LEU A 149 7.56 9.80 -10.99
C LEU A 149 8.09 10.52 -12.24
N GLU A 150 8.77 9.77 -13.11
CA GLU A 150 9.31 10.28 -14.37
C GLU A 150 8.32 10.08 -15.53
N LYS A 151 8.41 10.94 -16.55
CA LYS A 151 7.56 10.83 -17.74
C LYS A 151 7.78 9.48 -18.43
N GLY A 152 6.70 8.70 -18.57
CA GLY A 152 6.73 7.38 -19.21
C GLY A 152 7.05 6.22 -18.26
N MET A 153 7.35 6.51 -17.00
CA MET A 153 7.48 5.50 -15.93
C MET A 153 6.10 5.07 -15.46
N SER A 154 5.90 3.76 -15.26
CA SER A 154 4.67 3.28 -14.62
C SER A 154 4.69 3.62 -13.13
N LEU A 155 3.52 3.66 -12.50
CA LEU A 155 3.44 3.91 -11.07
C LEU A 155 4.17 2.81 -10.26
N GLU A 156 4.01 1.56 -10.66
CA GLU A 156 4.68 0.43 -10.02
C GLU A 156 6.19 0.54 -10.15
N ALA A 157 6.69 1.04 -11.28
CA ALA A 157 8.11 1.32 -11.46
C ALA A 157 8.59 2.46 -10.55
N ALA A 158 7.80 3.52 -10.40
CA ALA A 158 8.10 4.61 -9.47
C ALA A 158 8.11 4.14 -8.01
N GLN A 159 7.20 3.26 -7.61
CA GLN A 159 7.17 2.66 -6.26
C GLN A 159 8.43 1.83 -5.99
N VAL A 160 8.82 0.96 -6.93
CA VAL A 160 10.03 0.16 -6.81
C VAL A 160 11.26 1.07 -6.77
N LYS A 161 11.29 2.15 -7.55
CA LYS A 161 12.33 3.18 -7.48
C LYS A 161 12.40 3.83 -6.10
N ASN A 162 11.28 4.30 -5.55
CA ASN A 162 11.20 4.86 -4.19
C ASN A 162 11.76 3.90 -3.14
N MET A 163 11.40 2.62 -3.22
CA MET A 163 11.89 1.60 -2.31
C MET A 163 13.40 1.37 -2.45
N LEU A 164 13.93 1.32 -3.68
CA LEU A 164 15.35 1.14 -3.98
C LEU A 164 16.21 2.31 -3.51
N THR A 165 15.74 3.55 -3.64
CA THR A 165 16.49 4.75 -3.27
C THR A 165 16.30 5.16 -1.81
N SER A 166 15.35 4.54 -1.09
CA SER A 166 15.14 4.80 0.33
C SER A 166 16.37 4.47 1.18
N ASP A 167 16.50 5.11 2.34
CA ASP A 167 17.51 4.78 3.36
C ASP A 167 17.25 3.43 4.07
N LYS A 168 16.12 2.78 3.78
CA LYS A 168 15.67 1.55 4.45
C LYS A 168 16.14 0.30 3.71
N LEU A 169 17.19 -0.34 4.23
CA LEU A 169 17.75 -1.57 3.63
C LEU A 169 16.70 -2.67 3.37
N TYR A 170 15.69 -2.80 4.26
CA TYR A 170 14.64 -3.79 4.05
C TYR A 170 13.72 -3.47 2.87
N LEU A 171 13.42 -2.19 2.60
CA LEU A 171 12.63 -1.78 1.43
C LEU A 171 13.42 -2.03 0.15
N GLN A 172 14.70 -1.68 0.12
CA GLN A 172 15.57 -1.96 -1.01
C GLN A 172 15.63 -3.46 -1.32
N LYS A 173 15.77 -4.30 -0.28
CA LYS A 173 15.75 -5.76 -0.42
C LYS A 173 14.41 -6.27 -0.96
N ASP A 174 13.29 -5.71 -0.53
CA ASP A 174 11.97 -6.11 -1.01
C ASP A 174 11.73 -5.67 -2.46
N ALA A 175 12.17 -4.46 -2.84
CA ALA A 175 12.16 -3.98 -4.21
C ALA A 175 13.00 -4.86 -5.16
N ALA A 176 14.21 -5.24 -4.74
CA ALA A 176 15.04 -6.16 -5.50
C ALA A 176 14.35 -7.53 -5.72
N LYS A 177 13.59 -8.03 -4.73
CA LYS A 177 12.81 -9.26 -4.92
C LYS A 177 11.66 -9.08 -5.91
N MET A 178 11.01 -7.91 -5.94
CA MET A 178 9.95 -7.62 -6.90
C MET A 178 10.49 -7.69 -8.34
N LEU A 179 11.67 -7.12 -8.58
CA LEU A 179 12.36 -7.19 -9.88
C LEU A 179 12.73 -8.63 -10.26
N VAL A 180 13.37 -9.38 -9.36
CA VAL A 180 13.77 -10.78 -9.60
C VAL A 180 12.56 -11.67 -9.90
N ARG A 181 11.41 -11.42 -9.27
CA ARG A 181 10.16 -12.16 -9.51
C ARG A 181 9.43 -11.69 -10.76
N LYS A 182 9.93 -10.68 -11.47
CA LYS A 182 9.28 -10.03 -12.61
C LYS A 182 7.88 -9.50 -12.25
N GLU A 183 7.70 -9.08 -11.00
CA GLU A 183 6.51 -8.35 -10.57
C GLU A 183 6.51 -6.94 -11.19
N VAL A 184 7.69 -6.39 -11.48
CA VAL A 184 7.91 -5.15 -12.26
C VAL A 184 9.07 -5.39 -13.23
N THR A 185 8.93 -4.93 -14.49
CA THR A 185 9.90 -5.24 -15.58
C THR A 185 10.49 -4.02 -16.26
N ASP A 186 10.50 -2.86 -15.61
CA ASP A 186 11.11 -1.64 -16.17
C ASP A 186 12.65 -1.77 -16.23
N PRO A 187 13.28 -1.71 -17.42
CA PRO A 187 14.73 -1.82 -17.58
C PRO A 187 15.54 -0.79 -16.79
N SER A 188 15.00 0.42 -16.59
CA SER A 188 15.69 1.50 -15.87
C SER A 188 15.97 1.12 -14.41
N LEU A 189 15.11 0.29 -13.81
CA LEU A 189 15.25 -0.16 -12.42
C LEU A 189 16.43 -1.12 -12.24
N TYR A 190 16.81 -1.89 -13.25
CA TYR A 190 17.98 -2.77 -13.18
C TYR A 190 19.29 -1.97 -13.19
N ALA A 191 19.34 -0.88 -13.96
CA ALA A 191 20.46 0.05 -13.93
C ALA A 191 20.57 0.72 -12.56
N LEU A 192 19.44 1.19 -12.01
CA LEU A 192 19.36 1.77 -10.67
C LEU A 192 19.85 0.82 -9.58
N VAL A 193 19.47 -0.47 -9.62
CA VAL A 193 19.96 -1.48 -8.68
C VAL A 193 21.50 -1.55 -8.71
N ASN A 194 22.10 -1.54 -9.90
CA ASN A 194 23.56 -1.58 -10.05
C ASN A 194 24.22 -0.32 -9.46
N GLU A 195 23.64 0.85 -9.66
CA GLU A 195 24.13 2.11 -9.08
C GLU A 195 24.08 2.10 -7.54
N GLU A 196 22.95 1.69 -6.97
CA GLU A 196 22.78 1.61 -5.51
C GLU A 196 23.72 0.58 -4.87
N LEU A 197 23.96 -0.56 -5.53
CA LEU A 197 24.96 -1.54 -5.08
C LEU A 197 26.38 -0.97 -5.09
N LYS A 198 26.77 -0.25 -6.16
CA LYS A 198 28.08 0.40 -6.24
C LYS A 198 28.25 1.46 -5.15
N LYS A 199 27.25 2.30 -4.94
CA LYS A 199 27.25 3.32 -3.89
C LYS A 199 27.52 2.70 -2.51
N ARG A 200 26.84 1.60 -2.18
CA ARG A 200 27.04 0.87 -0.91
C ARG A 200 28.42 0.23 -0.81
N PHE A 201 28.91 -0.37 -1.88
CA PHE A 201 30.25 -0.94 -1.92
C PHE A 201 31.31 0.14 -1.65
N MET A 202 31.17 1.32 -2.25
CA MET A 202 32.08 2.45 -2.03
C MET A 202 31.98 3.04 -0.61
N MET A 203 30.81 3.02 0.03
CA MET A 203 30.62 3.53 1.40
C MET A 203 31.14 2.59 2.50
N HIS A 204 31.28 1.29 2.22
CA HIS A 204 31.73 0.28 3.20
C HIS A 204 33.06 -0.38 2.83
N GLY A 205 33.66 0.01 1.71
CA GLY A 205 34.91 -0.52 1.18
C GLY A 205 36.14 0.36 1.40
N ALA A 206 36.10 1.30 2.35
CA ALA A 206 37.22 2.14 2.78
C ALA A 206 37.51 1.94 4.27
#